data_AF-A0A511Z657-F1
#
_entry.id   AF-A0A511Z657-F1
#
_cell.length_a   1.000
_cell.length_b   1.000
_cell.length_c   1.000
_cell.angle_alpha   90.00
_cell.angle_beta   90.00
_cell.angle_gamma   90.00
#
_symmetry.space_group_name_H-M   'P 1'
#
loop_
_entity.id
_entity.type
_entity.pdbx_description
1 polymer ?
#
loop_
_entity_poly.entity_id
_entity_poly.type
_entity_poly.pdbx_seq_one_letter_code
_entity_poly.pdbx_strand_id
1 'polypeptide(L)'
;MDARIIRTLMDIQAMQTLGSVQSLTTNEQTSSSLFSTMLNELMGGTESESSWASMLPQQSFGMLSGLQTMEGLQYAGTNGVYLPNGIEAAFSQYAGQFNSESPVSMNGNGYSDFIKQAAAKYRLPENLIASVIKQESNFNSTAVSGAGAMGLMQLMPGTARLLGVNDRLDPEQNIMGGAKYLRQMLDQFGNVELALAAYNAGPGNVKKYGGIPPFKETEQYVSKVLNYYNHFEV
;
A
#
# COMPACT_ATOMS: atom_id res chain seq x y z
N MET A 1 -7.04 34.05 16.28
CA MET A 1 -7.50 32.97 15.37
C MET A 1 -6.54 32.90 14.20
N ASP A 2 -5.95 31.73 13.93
CA ASP A 2 -4.91 31.56 12.89
C ASP A 2 -5.55 31.55 11.49
N ALA A 3 -5.12 32.45 10.61
CA ALA A 3 -5.61 32.59 9.24
C ALA A 3 -5.43 31.32 8.39
N ARG A 4 -4.52 30.42 8.81
CA ARG A 4 -4.33 29.11 8.15
C ARG A 4 -5.50 28.17 8.37
N ILE A 5 -6.14 28.20 9.54
CA ILE A 5 -7.29 27.34 9.87
C ILE A 5 -8.53 27.80 9.09
N ILE A 6 -8.71 29.12 8.92
CA ILE A 6 -9.83 29.70 8.16
C ILE A 6 -9.73 29.32 6.67
N ARG A 7 -8.50 29.27 6.13
CA ARG A 7 -8.26 28.88 4.73
C ARG A 7 -8.55 27.40 4.49
N THR A 8 -8.14 26.52 5.40
CA THR A 8 -8.44 25.08 5.31
C THR A 8 -9.93 24.81 5.40
N LEU A 9 -10.66 25.55 6.25
CA LEU A 9 -12.11 25.41 6.37
C LEU A 9 -12.87 25.96 5.15
N MET A 10 -12.41 27.06 4.55
CA MET A 10 -12.96 27.57 3.28
C MET A 10 -12.70 26.62 2.10
N ASP A 11 -11.52 26.01 2.02
CA ASP A 11 -11.19 25.03 0.97
C ASP A 11 -12.05 23.76 1.10
N ILE A 12 -12.37 23.33 2.32
CA ILE A 12 -13.26 22.19 2.58
C ILE A 12 -14.72 22.50 2.17
N GLN A 13 -15.20 23.72 2.43
CA GLN A 13 -16.55 24.14 2.00
C GLN A 13 -16.65 24.33 0.48
N ALA A 14 -15.60 24.83 -0.18
CA ALA A 14 -15.56 24.95 -1.64
C ALA A 14 -15.54 23.58 -2.34
N MET A 15 -14.97 22.54 -1.71
CA MET A 15 -15.00 21.17 -2.25
C MET A 15 -16.35 20.45 -2.06
N GLN A 16 -17.18 20.87 -1.09
CA GLN A 16 -18.50 20.26 -0.87
C GLN A 16 -19.58 20.85 -1.79
N THR A 17 -19.41 22.08 -2.26
CA THR A 17 -20.39 22.76 -3.12
C THR A 17 -20.25 22.45 -4.61
N LEU A 18 -19.14 21.82 -5.04
CA LEU A 18 -18.93 21.38 -6.42
C LEU A 18 -19.41 19.94 -6.71
N GLY A 19 -20.02 19.27 -5.73
CA GLY A 19 -20.61 17.94 -5.89
C GLY A 19 -22.13 17.92 -6.14
N SER A 20 -22.81 19.07 -6.07
CA SER A 20 -24.28 19.11 -6.14
C SER A 20 -24.77 20.09 -7.20
N VAL A 21 -24.74 19.68 -8.46
CA VAL A 21 -25.61 20.28 -9.48
C VAL A 21 -26.24 19.17 -10.31
N GLN A 22 -27.58 19.17 -10.31
CA GLN A 22 -28.54 18.38 -11.09
C GLN A 22 -29.01 17.03 -10.53
N SER A 23 -29.98 17.08 -9.61
CA SER A 23 -31.30 16.49 -9.84
C SER A 23 -32.34 17.18 -8.96
N LEU A 24 -33.29 17.87 -9.60
CA LEU A 24 -34.47 18.45 -8.97
C LEU A 24 -35.55 17.36 -8.83
N THR A 25 -36.18 17.31 -7.64
CA THR A 25 -37.63 17.18 -7.34
C THR A 25 -37.93 16.19 -6.20
N THR A 26 -38.39 16.77 -5.06
CA THR A 26 -39.25 16.27 -3.95
C THR A 26 -39.09 14.80 -3.52
N ASN A 27 -38.73 14.45 -2.29
CA ASN A 27 -39.36 14.82 -1.02
C ASN A 27 -38.45 14.37 0.15
N GLU A 28 -38.47 15.09 1.27
CA GLU A 28 -37.63 14.87 2.46
C GLU A 28 -37.75 13.47 3.08
N GLN A 29 -36.61 12.86 3.43
CA GLN A 29 -36.37 12.25 4.75
C GLN A 29 -34.89 11.88 4.94
N THR A 30 -34.21 12.71 5.74
CA THR A 30 -33.06 12.40 6.62
C THR A 30 -31.87 11.63 6.04
N SER A 31 -30.98 12.32 5.33
CA SER A 31 -29.56 11.96 5.27
C SER A 31 -28.81 12.66 6.40
N SER A 32 -28.93 12.12 7.62
CA SER A 32 -28.04 12.47 8.73
C SER A 32 -26.62 12.13 8.32
N SER A 33 -25.80 13.16 8.06
CA SER A 33 -24.42 12.95 7.69
C SER A 33 -23.70 12.24 8.85
N LEU A 34 -22.79 11.31 8.53
CA LEU A 34 -21.95 10.62 9.52
C LEU A 34 -21.23 11.61 10.46
N PHE A 35 -20.98 12.82 9.95
CA PHE A 35 -20.43 13.94 10.68
C PHE A 35 -21.40 14.51 11.74
N SER A 36 -22.70 14.64 11.44
CA SER A 36 -23.71 15.06 12.42
C SER A 36 -23.94 14.05 13.54
N THR A 37 -23.82 12.75 13.23
CA THR A 37 -23.91 11.68 14.23
C THR A 37 -22.73 11.72 15.19
N MET A 38 -21.52 11.92 14.66
CA MET A 38 -20.29 11.98 15.46
C MET A 38 -20.21 13.24 16.34
N LEU A 39 -20.78 14.36 15.87
CA LEU A 39 -20.83 15.61 16.63
C LEU A 39 -21.84 15.56 17.80
N ASN A 40 -22.97 14.88 17.60
CA ASN A 40 -23.99 14.71 18.65
C ASN A 40 -23.50 13.82 19.80
N GLU A 41 -22.66 12.82 19.50
CA GLU A 41 -22.10 11.90 20.50
C GLU A 41 -20.90 12.51 21.25
N LEU A 42 -20.17 13.45 20.64
CA LEU A 42 -19.07 14.17 21.30
C LEU A 42 -19.56 15.27 22.25
N MET A 43 -20.73 15.85 22.00
CA MET A 43 -21.30 16.93 22.82
C MET A 43 -22.33 16.45 23.87
N GLY A 44 -22.79 15.20 23.79
CA GLY A 44 -23.78 14.60 24.68
C GLY A 44 -23.17 13.80 25.82
N GLY A 45 -22.33 14.42 26.66
CA GLY A 45 -21.90 13.79 27.90
C GLY A 45 -23.03 13.84 28.93
N THR A 46 -23.72 12.72 29.18
CA THR A 46 -24.24 12.29 30.50
C THR A 46 -24.97 10.94 30.44
N GLU A 47 -24.35 9.97 31.13
CA GLU A 47 -24.91 8.82 31.84
C GLU A 47 -25.42 7.56 31.10
N SER A 48 -24.96 6.43 31.67
CA SER A 48 -25.43 5.04 31.60
C SER A 48 -24.87 4.13 30.49
N GLU A 49 -23.88 3.38 30.96
CA GLU A 49 -23.20 2.16 30.52
C GLU A 49 -23.68 1.32 29.32
N SER A 50 -22.65 0.88 28.57
CA SER A 50 -22.54 -0.33 27.74
C SER A 50 -23.17 -0.24 26.34
N SER A 51 -22.56 -0.61 25.21
CA SER A 51 -21.40 -1.47 24.95
C SER A 51 -20.87 -1.22 23.53
N TRP A 52 -19.80 -0.43 23.35
CA TRP A 52 -18.95 -0.58 22.16
C TRP A 52 -18.09 -1.86 22.24
N ALA A 53 -17.90 -2.38 23.46
CA ALA A 53 -17.17 -3.61 23.74
C ALA A 53 -17.90 -4.90 23.31
N SER A 54 -19.20 -4.84 22.95
CA SER A 54 -19.99 -6.02 22.54
C SER A 54 -19.99 -6.28 21.03
N MET A 55 -19.31 -5.46 20.23
CA MET A 55 -19.15 -5.70 18.78
C MET A 55 -17.85 -6.44 18.41
N LEU A 56 -17.05 -6.84 19.41
CA LEU A 56 -15.89 -7.70 19.20
C LEU A 56 -16.31 -9.18 19.28
N PRO A 57 -15.99 -10.02 18.28
CA PRO A 57 -16.17 -11.46 18.39
C PRO A 57 -15.29 -12.02 19.52
N GLN A 58 -15.89 -12.55 20.57
CA GLN A 58 -15.21 -13.33 21.61
C GLN A 58 -15.08 -14.80 21.20
N GLN A 59 -13.93 -15.18 20.63
CA GLN A 59 -13.33 -16.52 20.71
C GLN A 59 -11.82 -16.28 20.53
N SER A 60 -10.89 -16.61 21.42
CA SER A 60 -10.80 -17.61 22.49
C SER A 60 -9.66 -17.19 23.43
N PHE A 61 -9.94 -17.00 24.71
CA PHE A 61 -8.96 -16.68 25.74
C PHE A 61 -8.54 -17.96 26.45
N GLY A 62 -7.25 -18.28 26.44
CA GLY A 62 -6.73 -19.39 27.22
C GLY A 62 -5.28 -19.68 26.91
N MET A 63 -4.36 -18.82 27.35
CA MET A 63 -2.99 -19.14 27.82
C MET A 63 -2.41 -17.88 28.48
N LEU A 64 -2.91 -17.53 29.67
CA LEU A 64 -2.26 -16.54 30.54
C LEU A 64 -2.02 -17.18 31.91
N SER A 65 -1.00 -18.02 31.97
CA SER A 65 -0.40 -18.46 33.22
C SER A 65 1.11 -18.57 32.98
N GLY A 66 1.86 -17.63 33.53
CA GLY A 66 3.32 -17.66 33.51
C GLY A 66 3.96 -16.51 32.73
N LEU A 67 3.85 -15.29 33.25
CA LEU A 67 4.86 -14.27 32.96
C LEU A 67 5.15 -13.47 34.22
N GLN A 68 5.95 -14.09 35.11
CA GLN A 68 6.73 -13.34 36.07
C GLN A 68 8.11 -13.12 35.48
N THR A 69 8.56 -11.88 35.59
CA THR A 69 9.89 -11.32 35.32
C THR A 69 10.22 -10.90 33.89
N MET A 70 10.40 -9.57 33.79
CA MET A 70 11.08 -8.80 32.75
C MET A 70 12.51 -9.29 32.58
N GLU A 71 12.86 -9.75 31.37
CA GLU A 71 14.19 -9.54 30.77
C GLU A 71 14.13 -9.91 29.27
N GLY A 72 14.43 -8.94 28.40
CA GLY A 72 14.88 -9.21 27.02
C GLY A 72 13.82 -9.42 25.94
N LEU A 73 13.04 -8.40 25.58
CA LEU A 73 12.44 -8.32 24.24
C LEU A 73 13.50 -7.82 23.23
N GLN A 74 14.42 -8.70 22.87
CA GLN A 74 15.21 -8.59 21.64
C GLN A 74 14.70 -9.67 20.70
N TYR A 75 13.91 -9.28 19.71
CA TYR A 75 13.48 -10.17 18.64
C TYR A 75 14.60 -10.26 17.60
N ALA A 76 15.51 -11.23 17.79
CA ALA A 76 16.49 -11.64 16.80
C ALA A 76 15.88 -12.81 16.00
N GLY A 77 15.48 -12.56 14.75
CA GLY A 77 14.77 -13.53 13.94
C GLY A 77 15.55 -14.83 13.72
N THR A 78 15.07 -15.94 14.29
CA THR A 78 15.40 -17.34 13.93
C THR A 78 14.34 -18.34 14.44
N ASN A 79 13.10 -17.92 14.70
CA ASN A 79 12.09 -18.88 15.17
C ASN A 79 11.61 -19.76 14.00
N GLY A 80 11.97 -21.04 14.03
CA GLY A 80 11.53 -22.03 13.05
C GLY A 80 10.00 -22.11 13.00
N VAL A 81 9.47 -22.10 11.78
CA VAL A 81 8.04 -22.34 11.51
C VAL A 81 7.68 -23.72 12.05
N TYR A 82 6.72 -23.81 12.97
CA TYR A 82 6.21 -25.09 13.46
C TYR A 82 5.45 -25.79 12.33
N LEU A 83 6.02 -26.87 11.82
CA LEU A 83 5.42 -27.75 10.81
C LEU A 83 4.77 -28.95 11.54
N PRO A 84 3.45 -29.20 11.41
CA PRO A 84 2.81 -30.36 12.03
C PRO A 84 3.39 -31.67 11.48
N ASN A 85 3.55 -32.69 12.33
CA ASN A 85 4.02 -34.01 11.90
C ASN A 85 3.08 -34.58 10.81
N GLY A 86 3.61 -34.69 9.59
CA GLY A 86 2.89 -35.15 8.40
C GLY A 86 3.21 -34.35 7.14
N ILE A 87 3.65 -33.09 7.27
CA ILE A 87 3.96 -32.25 6.09
C ILE A 87 5.42 -32.37 5.61
N GLU A 88 6.37 -32.81 6.44
CA GLU A 88 7.75 -33.07 5.99
C GLU A 88 7.82 -34.19 4.94
N ALA A 89 7.02 -35.24 5.10
CA ALA A 89 6.95 -36.35 4.15
C ALA A 89 6.26 -35.92 2.84
N ALA A 90 5.21 -35.10 2.94
CA ALA A 90 4.52 -34.55 1.77
C ALA A 90 5.42 -33.59 0.97
N PHE A 91 6.23 -32.78 1.67
CA PHE A 91 7.18 -31.86 1.04
C PHE A 91 8.30 -32.61 0.32
N SER A 92 8.83 -33.68 0.93
CA SER A 92 9.88 -34.51 0.32
C SER A 92 9.42 -35.25 -0.95
N GLN A 93 8.13 -35.59 -1.02
CA GLN A 93 7.54 -36.26 -2.19
C GLN A 93 7.25 -35.30 -3.36
N TYR A 94 7.01 -34.00 -3.09
CA TYR A 94 6.73 -32.98 -4.09
C TYR A 94 7.95 -32.13 -4.50
N ALA A 95 8.98 -32.04 -3.65
CA ALA A 95 10.19 -31.25 -3.93
C ALA A 95 11.02 -31.77 -5.12
N GLY A 96 10.87 -33.04 -5.50
CA GLY A 96 11.63 -33.66 -6.61
C GLY A 96 11.18 -33.28 -8.02
N GLN A 97 10.10 -32.50 -8.19
CA GLN A 97 9.54 -32.15 -9.51
C GLN A 97 9.71 -30.69 -9.92
N PHE A 98 10.22 -29.83 -9.04
CA PHE A 98 10.51 -28.44 -9.39
C PHE A 98 11.89 -28.38 -10.03
N ASN A 99 11.92 -28.36 -11.37
CA ASN A 99 13.09 -27.90 -12.09
C ASN A 99 13.45 -26.52 -11.55
N SER A 100 14.65 -26.43 -10.98
CA SER A 100 15.25 -25.27 -10.37
C SER A 100 15.36 -24.10 -11.35
N GLU A 101 14.34 -23.27 -11.43
CA GLU A 101 14.56 -21.85 -11.70
C GLU A 101 14.99 -21.24 -10.37
N SER A 102 16.28 -20.92 -10.27
CA SER A 102 16.89 -20.40 -9.04
C SER A 102 16.11 -19.19 -8.51
N PRO A 103 15.76 -19.14 -7.21
CA PRO A 103 15.15 -17.97 -6.62
C PRO A 103 16.06 -16.76 -6.84
N VAL A 104 15.47 -15.64 -7.31
CA VAL A 104 16.21 -14.40 -7.58
C VAL A 104 16.62 -13.80 -6.24
N SER A 105 17.83 -14.14 -5.78
CA SER A 105 18.41 -13.66 -4.52
C SER A 105 18.58 -12.13 -4.54
N MET A 106 17.88 -11.44 -3.62
CA MET A 106 17.97 -10.00 -3.40
C MET A 106 19.29 -9.55 -2.74
N ASN A 107 20.12 -10.48 -2.25
CA ASN A 107 21.35 -10.17 -1.50
C ASN A 107 22.49 -9.57 -2.35
N GLY A 108 22.31 -9.41 -3.67
CA GLY A 108 23.31 -8.83 -4.58
C GLY A 108 23.04 -7.40 -5.05
N ASN A 109 21.85 -6.84 -4.81
CA ASN A 109 21.48 -5.51 -5.29
C ASN A 109 21.67 -4.49 -4.15
N GLY A 110 22.60 -3.54 -4.30
CA GLY A 110 22.95 -2.53 -3.27
C GLY A 110 21.84 -1.55 -2.88
N TYR A 111 20.57 -1.87 -3.13
CA TYR A 111 19.39 -1.05 -2.85
C TYR A 111 18.48 -1.62 -1.76
N SER A 112 18.81 -2.79 -1.19
CA SER A 112 17.99 -3.48 -0.17
C SER A 112 17.67 -2.57 1.03
N ASP A 113 18.64 -1.78 1.49
CA ASP A 113 18.43 -0.86 2.61
C ASP A 113 17.45 0.26 2.28
N PHE A 114 17.49 0.81 1.06
CA PHE A 114 16.53 1.82 0.63
C PHE A 114 15.12 1.23 0.45
N ILE A 115 15.02 -0.01 -0.05
CA ILE A 115 13.75 -0.74 -0.17
C ILE A 115 13.15 -0.96 1.22
N LYS A 116 13.94 -1.46 2.18
CA LYS A 116 13.53 -1.66 3.58
C LYS A 116 13.04 -0.37 4.23
N GLN A 117 13.79 0.72 4.06
CA GLN A 117 13.41 2.03 4.60
C GLN A 117 12.10 2.55 3.99
N ALA A 118 11.95 2.43 2.66
CA ALA A 118 10.73 2.84 1.97
C ALA A 118 9.52 1.99 2.35
N ALA A 119 9.70 0.66 2.42
CA ALA A 119 8.69 -0.29 2.86
C ALA A 119 8.17 0.04 4.27
N ALA A 120 9.07 0.24 5.22
CA ALA A 120 8.73 0.61 6.59
C ALA A 120 7.99 1.96 6.65
N LYS A 121 8.49 2.98 5.93
CA LYS A 121 7.91 4.33 5.94
C LYS A 121 6.51 4.39 5.35
N TYR A 122 6.30 3.70 4.23
CA TYR A 122 5.04 3.75 3.48
C TYR A 122 4.13 2.54 3.74
N ARG A 123 4.50 1.64 4.65
CA ARG A 123 3.76 0.43 5.00
C ARG A 123 3.41 -0.40 3.77
N LEU A 124 4.45 -0.68 2.98
CA LEU A 124 4.38 -1.51 1.79
C LEU A 124 5.20 -2.77 2.01
N PRO A 125 4.81 -3.92 1.44
CA PRO A 125 5.67 -5.09 1.39
C PRO A 125 6.97 -4.79 0.60
N GLU A 126 8.12 -5.21 1.11
CA GLU A 126 9.42 -5.00 0.45
C GLU A 126 9.47 -5.66 -0.93
N ASN A 127 8.94 -6.89 -1.03
CA ASN A 127 8.82 -7.63 -2.29
C ASN A 127 7.97 -6.87 -3.31
N LEU A 128 6.93 -6.13 -2.90
CA LEU A 128 6.12 -5.35 -3.84
C LEU A 128 6.94 -4.21 -4.45
N ILE A 129 7.70 -3.48 -3.63
CA ILE A 129 8.58 -2.40 -4.13
C ILE A 129 9.62 -2.98 -5.08
N ALA A 130 10.25 -4.10 -4.70
CA ALA A 130 11.26 -4.75 -5.52
C ALA A 130 10.69 -5.29 -6.84
N SER A 131 9.46 -5.82 -6.85
CA SER A 131 8.74 -6.22 -8.08
C SER A 131 8.51 -5.07 -9.03
N VAL A 132 8.12 -3.91 -8.51
CA VAL A 132 7.98 -2.70 -9.31
C VAL A 132 9.34 -2.28 -9.88
N ILE A 133 10.39 -2.20 -9.06
CA ILE A 133 11.75 -1.86 -9.53
C ILE A 133 12.22 -2.82 -10.63
N LYS A 134 12.01 -4.13 -10.44
CA LYS A 134 12.35 -5.16 -11.40
C LYS A 134 11.67 -4.92 -12.74
N GLN A 135 10.37 -4.65 -12.74
CA GLN A 135 9.60 -4.40 -13.95
C GLN A 135 9.96 -3.05 -14.62
N GLU A 136 10.21 -2.01 -13.84
CA GLU A 136 10.44 -0.66 -14.35
C GLU A 136 11.83 -0.48 -14.95
N SER A 137 12.86 -0.98 -14.29
CA SER A 137 14.25 -0.70 -14.64
C SER A 137 15.15 -1.92 -14.66
N ASN A 138 14.65 -3.08 -14.21
CA ASN A 138 15.49 -4.24 -13.91
C ASN A 138 16.65 -3.88 -12.97
N PHE A 139 16.37 -3.06 -11.95
CA PHE A 139 17.36 -2.54 -10.98
C PHE A 139 18.46 -1.64 -11.59
N ASN A 140 18.23 -1.04 -12.75
CA ASN A 140 19.14 -0.05 -13.34
C ASN A 140 18.81 1.36 -12.85
N SER A 141 19.60 1.91 -11.91
CA SER A 141 19.38 3.26 -11.36
C SER A 141 19.57 4.40 -12.36
N THR A 142 20.23 4.15 -13.48
CA THR A 142 20.42 5.15 -14.54
C THR A 142 19.48 4.96 -15.72
N ALA A 143 18.43 4.13 -15.59
CA ALA A 143 17.47 3.88 -16.66
C ALA A 143 16.71 5.15 -17.03
N VAL A 144 16.57 5.41 -18.35
CA VAL A 144 15.80 6.52 -18.91
C VAL A 144 14.91 6.00 -20.03
N SER A 145 13.59 6.21 -19.93
CA SER A 145 12.66 5.83 -21.00
C SER A 145 12.57 6.89 -22.10
N GLY A 146 12.07 6.52 -23.27
CA GLY A 146 11.82 7.46 -24.37
C GLY A 146 10.80 8.55 -24.04
N ALA A 147 9.91 8.31 -23.05
CA ALA A 147 8.96 9.29 -22.55
C ALA A 147 9.54 10.20 -21.43
N GLY A 148 10.77 9.92 -20.98
CA GLY A 148 11.46 10.71 -19.96
C GLY A 148 11.26 10.24 -18.52
N ALA A 149 10.73 9.03 -18.30
CA ALA A 149 10.76 8.37 -17.00
C ALA A 149 12.20 8.01 -16.61
N MET A 150 12.55 8.10 -15.33
CA MET A 150 13.94 7.95 -14.89
C MET A 150 14.09 7.14 -13.59
N GLY A 151 15.21 6.43 -13.48
CA GLY A 151 15.65 5.73 -12.28
C GLY A 151 14.97 4.39 -12.03
N LEU A 152 15.18 3.86 -10.83
CA LEU A 152 14.79 2.50 -10.43
C LEU A 152 13.29 2.20 -10.57
N MET A 153 12.44 3.16 -10.21
CA MET A 153 10.98 3.08 -10.25
C MET A 153 10.37 3.94 -11.34
N GLN A 154 11.19 4.36 -12.33
CA GLN A 154 10.80 5.08 -13.55
C GLN A 154 9.82 6.24 -13.29
N LEU A 155 10.23 7.21 -12.47
CA LEU A 155 9.40 8.37 -12.17
C LEU A 155 9.37 9.37 -13.33
N MET A 156 8.17 9.71 -13.79
CA MET A 156 7.95 10.81 -14.73
C MET A 156 8.32 12.16 -14.09
N PRO A 157 8.83 13.15 -14.85
CA PRO A 157 9.29 14.42 -14.30
C PRO A 157 8.21 15.18 -13.50
N GLY A 158 6.97 15.18 -14.00
CA GLY A 158 5.84 15.80 -13.32
C GLY A 158 5.52 15.13 -11.98
N THR A 159 5.49 13.80 -11.96
CA THR A 159 5.24 12.98 -10.78
C THR A 159 6.34 13.17 -9.73
N ALA A 160 7.61 13.12 -10.13
CA ALA A 160 8.75 13.33 -9.22
C ALA A 160 8.68 14.69 -8.50
N ARG A 161 8.34 15.77 -9.22
CA ARG A 161 8.16 17.10 -8.62
C ARG A 161 7.06 17.12 -7.56
N LEU A 162 5.91 16.48 -7.82
CA LEU A 162 4.81 16.39 -6.86
C LEU A 162 5.18 15.58 -5.62
N LEU A 163 6.08 14.62 -5.77
CA LEU A 163 6.52 13.74 -4.69
C LEU A 163 7.64 14.34 -3.83
N GLY A 164 8.30 15.39 -4.31
CA GLY A 164 9.46 16.04 -3.68
C GLY A 164 10.80 15.37 -4.02
N VAL A 165 10.88 14.68 -5.16
CA VAL A 165 12.10 14.05 -5.67
C VAL A 165 12.88 15.07 -6.49
N ASN A 166 14.08 15.44 -6.02
CA ASN A 166 14.92 16.44 -6.69
C ASN A 166 15.81 15.79 -7.75
N ASP A 167 16.43 14.66 -7.42
CA ASP A 167 17.19 13.84 -8.36
C ASP A 167 16.49 12.48 -8.53
N ARG A 168 16.13 12.15 -9.77
CA ARG A 168 15.47 10.88 -10.10
C ARG A 168 16.46 9.75 -10.38
N LEU A 169 17.74 10.06 -10.59
CA LEU A 169 18.78 9.06 -10.79
C LEU A 169 19.45 8.67 -9.47
N ASP A 170 19.26 9.49 -8.42
CA ASP A 170 19.59 9.12 -7.05
C ASP A 170 18.72 7.94 -6.57
N PRO A 171 19.30 6.78 -6.24
CA PRO A 171 18.54 5.58 -5.89
C PRO A 171 17.61 5.76 -4.69
N GLU A 172 18.07 6.43 -3.64
CA GLU A 172 17.29 6.64 -2.41
C GLU A 172 16.06 7.50 -2.69
N GLN A 173 16.26 8.68 -3.29
CA GLN A 173 15.14 9.56 -3.63
C GLN A 173 14.15 8.90 -4.60
N ASN A 174 14.65 8.16 -5.59
CA ASN A 174 13.79 7.50 -6.57
C ASN A 174 12.93 6.40 -5.93
N ILE A 175 13.53 5.52 -5.11
CA ILE A 175 12.79 4.47 -4.39
C ILE A 175 11.79 5.09 -3.41
N MET A 176 12.21 6.11 -2.64
CA MET A 176 11.34 6.77 -1.67
C MET A 176 10.17 7.50 -2.33
N GLY A 177 10.40 8.11 -3.50
CA GLY A 177 9.37 8.74 -4.31
C GLY A 177 8.41 7.72 -4.92
N GLY A 178 8.93 6.66 -5.56
CA GLY A 178 8.12 5.63 -6.17
C GLY A 178 7.28 4.85 -5.16
N ALA A 179 7.86 4.49 -4.01
CA ALA A 179 7.11 3.85 -2.92
C ALA A 179 6.01 4.75 -2.36
N LYS A 180 6.27 6.06 -2.19
CA LYS A 180 5.23 7.03 -1.81
C LYS A 180 4.09 7.06 -2.82
N TYR A 181 4.41 7.08 -4.12
CA TYR A 181 3.41 7.09 -5.17
C TYR A 181 2.59 5.79 -5.21
N LEU A 182 3.25 4.64 -5.07
CA LEU A 182 2.59 3.34 -5.00
C LEU A 182 1.63 3.24 -3.80
N ARG A 183 2.03 3.76 -2.63
CA ARG A 183 1.14 3.87 -1.46
C ARG A 183 -0.08 4.73 -1.75
N GLN A 184 0.09 5.88 -2.39
CA GLN A 184 -1.04 6.72 -2.81
C GLN A 184 -2.00 5.98 -3.74
N MET A 185 -1.49 5.16 -4.67
CA MET A 185 -2.34 4.37 -5.56
C MET A 185 -3.10 3.28 -4.80
N LEU A 186 -2.44 2.60 -3.85
CA LEU A 186 -3.11 1.62 -2.98
C LEU A 186 -4.18 2.26 -2.09
N ASP A 187 -3.92 3.44 -1.52
CA ASP A 187 -4.91 4.18 -0.72
C ASP A 187 -6.12 4.57 -1.57
N GLN A 188 -5.89 4.94 -2.83
CA GLN A 188 -6.95 5.41 -3.71
C GLN A 188 -7.81 4.29 -4.30
N PHE A 189 -7.24 3.11 -4.56
CA PHE A 189 -7.93 2.02 -5.27
C PHE A 189 -8.18 0.76 -4.43
N GLY A 190 -7.61 0.67 -3.23
CA GLY A 190 -7.92 -0.36 -2.22
C GLY A 190 -7.38 -1.77 -2.51
N ASN A 191 -6.84 -2.04 -3.70
CA ASN A 191 -6.22 -3.32 -4.03
C ASN A 191 -4.96 -3.15 -4.88
N VAL A 192 -4.09 -4.15 -4.83
CA VAL A 192 -2.76 -4.13 -5.46
C VAL A 192 -2.85 -4.06 -6.98
N GLU A 193 -3.75 -4.81 -7.61
CA GLU A 193 -3.84 -4.86 -9.08
C GLU A 193 -4.21 -3.50 -9.68
N LEU A 194 -5.22 -2.83 -9.11
CA LEU A 194 -5.62 -1.49 -9.54
C LEU A 194 -4.57 -0.44 -9.18
N ALA A 195 -3.85 -0.61 -8.07
CA ALA A 195 -2.76 0.30 -7.73
C ALA A 195 -1.61 0.20 -8.73
N LEU A 196 -1.23 -1.01 -9.16
CA LEU A 196 -0.22 -1.24 -10.19
C LEU A 196 -0.67 -0.71 -11.56
N ALA A 197 -1.94 -0.94 -11.92
CA ALA A 197 -2.51 -0.37 -13.14
C ALA A 197 -2.48 1.15 -13.11
N ALA A 198 -2.79 1.77 -11.96
CA ALA A 198 -2.76 3.22 -11.79
C ALA A 198 -1.34 3.78 -11.77
N TYR A 199 -0.37 3.03 -11.25
CA TYR A 199 1.04 3.41 -11.28
C TYR A 199 1.56 3.51 -12.72
N ASN A 200 1.23 2.52 -13.56
CA ASN A 200 1.67 2.45 -14.96
C ASN A 200 0.84 3.35 -15.90
N ALA A 201 -0.49 3.21 -15.90
CA ALA A 201 -1.37 3.92 -16.83
C ALA A 201 -1.85 5.29 -16.31
N GLY A 202 -1.59 5.60 -15.04
CA GLY A 202 -2.10 6.77 -14.37
C GLY A 202 -3.50 6.55 -13.75
N PRO A 203 -3.78 7.18 -12.59
CA PRO A 203 -5.04 7.00 -11.86
C PRO A 203 -6.28 7.50 -12.62
N GLY A 204 -6.11 8.48 -13.52
CA GLY A 204 -7.21 8.98 -14.35
C GLY A 204 -7.76 7.91 -15.30
N ASN A 205 -6.90 7.07 -15.86
CA ASN A 205 -7.31 5.98 -16.73
C ASN A 205 -8.04 4.88 -15.93
N VAL A 206 -7.51 4.48 -14.78
CA VAL A 206 -8.17 3.48 -13.93
C VAL A 206 -9.57 3.95 -13.50
N LYS A 207 -9.72 5.23 -13.13
CA LYS A 207 -11.05 5.81 -12.84
C LYS A 207 -11.97 5.81 -14.05
N LYS A 208 -11.45 6.21 -15.22
CA LYS A 208 -12.22 6.28 -16.48
C LYS A 208 -12.79 4.91 -16.88
N TYR A 209 -11.99 3.85 -16.73
CA TYR A 209 -12.38 2.50 -17.11
C TYR A 209 -13.06 1.70 -15.99
N GLY A 210 -13.05 2.20 -14.75
CA GLY A 210 -13.61 1.49 -13.60
C GLY A 210 -12.85 0.22 -13.21
N GLY A 211 -11.59 0.10 -13.61
CA GLY A 211 -10.78 -1.11 -13.47
C GLY A 211 -9.43 -0.98 -14.17
N ILE A 212 -8.76 -2.10 -14.42
CA ILE A 212 -7.54 -2.13 -15.25
C ILE A 212 -7.92 -1.66 -16.66
N PRO A 213 -7.34 -0.56 -17.18
CA PRO A 213 -7.62 -0.09 -18.53
C PRO A 213 -7.26 -1.18 -19.56
N PRO A 214 -7.99 -1.30 -20.69
CA PRO A 214 -7.75 -2.29 -21.74
C PRO A 214 -6.54 -1.89 -22.61
N PHE A 215 -5.44 -1.49 -21.97
CA PHE A 215 -4.17 -1.20 -22.58
C PHE A 215 -3.30 -2.45 -22.40
N LYS A 216 -2.94 -3.09 -23.52
CA LYS A 216 -2.15 -4.34 -23.49
C LYS A 216 -0.87 -4.20 -22.65
N GLU A 217 -0.23 -3.04 -22.71
CA GLU A 217 0.94 -2.72 -21.90
C GLU A 217 0.65 -2.79 -20.40
N THR A 218 -0.45 -2.17 -19.95
CA THR A 218 -0.83 -2.12 -18.53
C THR A 218 -1.28 -3.48 -18.02
N GLU A 219 -2.04 -4.24 -18.80
CA GLU A 219 -2.43 -5.62 -18.42
C GLU A 219 -1.19 -6.51 -18.23
N GLN A 220 -0.23 -6.43 -19.16
CA GLN A 220 1.04 -7.14 -19.07
C GLN A 220 1.89 -6.66 -17.90
N TYR A 221 1.92 -5.35 -17.65
CA TYR A 221 2.64 -4.76 -16.53
C TYR A 221 2.13 -5.34 -15.20
N VAL A 222 0.82 -5.29 -14.96
CA VAL A 222 0.21 -5.83 -13.73
C VAL A 222 0.53 -7.30 -13.58
N SER A 223 0.35 -8.10 -14.64
CA SER A 223 0.64 -9.54 -14.61
C SER A 223 2.10 -9.84 -14.26
N LYS A 224 3.06 -9.12 -14.86
CA LYS A 224 4.50 -9.32 -14.60
C LYS A 224 4.88 -8.93 -13.18
N VAL A 225 4.41 -7.78 -12.68
CA VAL A 225 4.72 -7.33 -11.32
C VAL A 225 4.16 -8.31 -10.28
N LEU A 226 2.93 -8.79 -10.47
CA LEU A 226 2.34 -9.79 -9.58
C LEU A 226 3.09 -11.14 -9.64
N ASN A 227 3.53 -11.54 -10.83
CA ASN A 227 4.38 -12.72 -10.96
C ASN A 227 5.68 -12.55 -10.17
N TYR A 228 6.37 -11.42 -10.30
CA TYR A 228 7.56 -11.13 -9.49
C TYR A 228 7.25 -11.09 -7.99
N TYR A 229 6.12 -10.49 -7.60
CA TYR A 229 5.72 -10.36 -6.20
C TYR A 229 5.53 -11.70 -5.51
N ASN A 230 4.99 -12.69 -6.23
CA ASN A 230 4.75 -14.03 -5.71
C ASN A 230 6.02 -14.90 -5.64
N HIS A 231 7.09 -14.53 -6.36
CA HIS A 231 8.33 -15.33 -6.45
C HIS A 231 9.57 -14.63 -5.86
N PHE A 232 9.45 -13.36 -5.46
CA PHE A 232 10.53 -12.68 -4.75
C PHE A 232 10.54 -13.07 -3.28
N GLU A 233 11.59 -13.78 -2.88
CA GLU A 233 11.97 -13.93 -1.47
C GLU A 233 12.87 -12.76 -1.08
N VAL A 234 12.51 -12.07 0.01
CA VAL A 234 13.22 -10.90 0.56
C VAL A 234 13.78 -11.24 1.93
#